data_AF-A0A5W6RUF1-F1
#
_entry.id   AF-A0A5W6RUF1-F1
#
_cell.length_a   1.000
_cell.length_b   1.000
_cell.length_c   1.000
_cell.angle_alpha   90.00
_cell.angle_beta   90.00
_cell.angle_gamma   90.00
#
_symmetry.space_group_name_H-M   'P 1'
#
loop_
_entity.id
_entity.type
_entity.pdbx_description
1 polymer ?
#
loop_
_entity_poly.entity_id
_entity_poly.type
_entity_poly.pdbx_seq_one_letter_code
_entity_poly.pdbx_strand_id
1 'polypeptide(L)'
;TFIAATLISACDNDKDAMAEAEKNQEKYMQKIQQKEHQQSMFFYDKAEMQKAIANINAKGGANLAIIEVRFFKGGYSFIRQSVNTPAKVEMFKFNNGYWGGPSPVNLTIFGTITEEQKQEALKEALFKFDSINFSIIPERIQETIKRANASGIISVTEDSDIVVRAEIAHNGEFVYDITITAKNTARAVMTLNKDGSIAGYEIKEPFDPKK
;
A
#
# COMPACT_ATOMS: atom_id res chain seq x y z
N THR A 1 10.43 -24.70 -10.67
CA THR A 1 11.04 -25.49 -11.74
C THR A 1 10.89 -24.74 -13.05
N PHE A 2 12.00 -24.22 -13.58
CA PHE A 2 12.04 -23.66 -14.94
C PHE A 2 11.80 -24.80 -15.93
N ILE A 3 10.88 -24.61 -16.88
CA ILE A 3 10.80 -25.48 -18.05
C ILE A 3 11.28 -24.66 -19.24
N ALA A 4 12.57 -24.82 -19.53
CA ALA A 4 13.12 -24.55 -20.85
C ALA A 4 12.93 -25.82 -21.70
N ALA A 5 12.28 -25.69 -22.85
CA ALA A 5 12.37 -26.56 -24.03
C ALA A 5 11.47 -25.90 -25.11
N THR A 6 11.81 -25.76 -26.39
CA THR A 6 12.71 -26.55 -27.24
C THR A 6 13.08 -25.70 -28.46
N LEU A 7 14.35 -25.76 -28.90
CA LEU A 7 14.74 -25.37 -30.27
C LEU A 7 14.06 -26.31 -31.27
N ILE A 8 13.33 -25.78 -32.25
CA ILE A 8 13.02 -26.49 -33.50
C ILE A 8 13.84 -25.83 -34.61
N SER A 9 14.86 -26.55 -35.04
CA SER A 9 15.59 -26.29 -36.28
C SER A 9 14.79 -26.89 -37.44
N ALA A 10 14.38 -26.07 -38.39
CA ALA A 10 14.25 -26.43 -39.79
C ALA A 10 14.55 -25.19 -40.64
N CYS A 11 15.51 -25.36 -41.56
CA CYS A 11 15.95 -24.35 -42.52
C CYS A 11 14.79 -23.91 -43.42
N ASP A 12 14.53 -22.60 -43.46
CA ASP A 12 14.57 -21.77 -44.67
C ASP A 12 14.54 -20.30 -44.24
N ASN A 13 15.43 -19.49 -44.83
CA ASN A 13 15.70 -18.12 -44.45
C ASN A 13 14.58 -17.15 -44.87
N ASP A 14 13.45 -17.15 -44.17
CA ASP A 14 12.53 -16.00 -44.22
C ASP A 14 12.91 -15.02 -43.11
N LYS A 15 13.87 -14.14 -43.42
CA LYS A 15 14.22 -12.98 -42.57
C LYS A 15 12.99 -12.19 -42.16
N ASP A 16 11.97 -12.14 -43.01
CA ASP A 16 10.71 -11.45 -42.77
C ASP A 16 9.87 -12.17 -41.69
N ALA A 17 9.86 -13.51 -41.66
CA ALA A 17 9.16 -14.29 -40.64
C ALA A 17 9.86 -14.21 -39.27
N MET A 18 11.20 -14.19 -39.25
CA MET A 18 11.96 -13.95 -38.02
C MET A 18 11.74 -12.54 -37.48
N ALA A 19 11.77 -11.51 -38.33
CA ALA A 19 11.51 -10.13 -37.92
C ALA A 19 10.08 -9.92 -37.40
N GLU A 20 9.10 -10.60 -37.99
CA GLU A 20 7.72 -10.56 -37.51
C GLU A 20 7.54 -11.30 -36.18
N ALA A 21 8.23 -12.43 -35.98
CA ALA A 21 8.25 -13.16 -34.71
C ALA A 21 8.90 -12.33 -33.59
N GLU A 22 10.03 -11.67 -33.87
CA GLU A 22 10.72 -10.78 -32.92
C GLU A 22 9.85 -9.58 -32.53
N LYS A 23 9.21 -8.91 -33.50
CA LYS A 23 8.29 -7.79 -33.23
C LYS A 23 7.07 -8.22 -32.41
N ASN A 24 6.55 -9.42 -32.65
CA ASN A 24 5.45 -9.98 -31.87
C ASN A 24 5.90 -10.36 -30.46
N GLN A 25 7.12 -10.86 -30.29
CA GLN A 25 7.72 -11.11 -28.98
C GLN A 25 7.97 -9.83 -28.20
N GLU A 26 8.51 -8.78 -28.83
CA GLU A 26 8.67 -7.45 -28.21
C GLU A 26 7.33 -6.86 -27.79
N LYS A 27 6.31 -6.93 -28.65
CA LYS A 27 4.95 -6.47 -28.32
C LYS A 27 4.33 -7.27 -27.19
N TYR A 28 4.62 -8.57 -27.11
CA TYR A 28 4.19 -9.44 -26.01
C TYR A 28 4.91 -9.08 -24.71
N MET A 29 6.22 -8.86 -24.75
CA MET A 29 7.01 -8.40 -23.60
C MET A 29 6.59 -7.01 -23.12
N GLN A 30 6.31 -6.07 -24.02
CA GLN A 30 5.75 -4.75 -23.68
C GLN A 30 4.36 -4.87 -23.06
N LYS A 31 3.51 -5.79 -23.51
CA LYS A 31 2.22 -6.08 -22.88
C LYS A 31 2.36 -6.71 -21.49
N ILE A 32 3.35 -7.57 -21.29
CA ILE A 32 3.69 -8.11 -19.96
C ILE A 32 4.16 -6.98 -19.07
N GLN A 33 5.12 -6.16 -19.52
CA GLN A 33 5.62 -5.02 -18.76
C GLN A 33 4.53 -3.99 -18.48
N GLN A 34 3.63 -3.69 -19.43
CA GLN A 34 2.45 -2.84 -19.18
C GLN A 34 1.47 -3.48 -18.20
N LYS A 35 1.25 -4.80 -18.24
CA LYS A 35 0.42 -5.49 -17.26
C LYS A 35 1.07 -5.53 -15.89
N GLU A 36 2.37 -5.75 -15.80
CA GLU A 36 3.15 -5.72 -14.57
C GLU A 36 3.19 -4.30 -13.98
N HIS A 37 3.33 -3.28 -14.83
CA HIS A 37 3.27 -1.87 -14.47
C HIS A 37 1.85 -1.43 -14.07
N GLN A 38 0.80 -1.98 -14.70
CA GLN A 38 -0.59 -1.81 -14.28
C GLN A 38 -0.92 -2.60 -13.00
N GLN A 39 -0.19 -3.68 -12.70
CA GLN A 39 -0.34 -4.45 -11.46
C GLN A 39 0.42 -3.82 -10.29
N SER A 40 1.51 -3.10 -10.55
CA SER A 40 2.07 -2.15 -9.61
C SER A 40 1.22 -0.88 -9.61
N MET A 41 0.06 -0.92 -8.95
CA MET A 41 -0.60 0.32 -8.57
C MET A 41 0.35 1.10 -7.66
N PHE A 42 0.83 2.20 -8.19
CA PHE A 42 1.78 3.02 -7.50
C PHE A 42 1.08 4.26 -6.98
N PHE A 43 0.93 4.35 -5.66
CA PHE A 43 0.26 5.47 -4.98
C PHE A 43 1.07 6.78 -4.98
N TYR A 44 2.13 6.86 -5.79
CA TYR A 44 2.81 8.09 -6.15
C TYR A 44 2.12 8.83 -7.30
N ASP A 45 1.21 8.18 -8.04
CA ASP A 45 0.38 8.88 -9.01
C ASP A 45 -0.89 9.43 -8.34
N LYS A 46 -1.18 10.70 -8.60
CA LYS A 46 -2.32 11.40 -8.00
C LYS A 46 -3.66 10.79 -8.45
N ALA A 47 -3.77 10.34 -9.69
CA ALA A 47 -5.00 9.73 -10.21
C ALA A 47 -5.21 8.32 -9.63
N GLU A 48 -4.17 7.50 -9.51
CA GLU A 48 -4.26 6.20 -8.85
C GLU A 48 -4.59 6.32 -7.36
N MET A 49 -4.03 7.31 -6.65
CA MET A 49 -4.43 7.62 -5.28
C MET A 49 -5.91 8.02 -5.19
N GLN A 50 -6.37 8.94 -6.04
CA GLN A 50 -7.78 9.36 -6.08
C GLN A 50 -8.73 8.19 -6.40
N LYS A 51 -8.34 7.32 -7.34
CA LYS A 51 -9.09 6.12 -7.69
C LYS A 51 -9.17 5.13 -6.52
N ALA A 52 -8.08 4.95 -5.76
CA ALA A 52 -8.08 4.11 -4.58
C ALA A 52 -9.01 4.67 -3.49
N ILE A 53 -8.94 5.98 -3.21
CA ILE A 53 -9.84 6.66 -2.27
C ILE A 53 -11.31 6.49 -2.70
N ALA A 54 -11.61 6.68 -3.99
CA ALA A 54 -12.95 6.51 -4.54
C ALA A 54 -13.44 5.05 -4.39
N ASN A 55 -12.57 4.08 -4.67
CA ASN A 55 -12.89 2.65 -4.52
C ASN A 55 -13.13 2.26 -3.05
N ILE A 56 -12.31 2.79 -2.12
CA ILE A 56 -12.51 2.60 -0.67
C ILE A 56 -13.86 3.17 -0.25
N ASN A 57 -14.20 4.41 -0.65
CA ASN A 57 -15.50 5.00 -0.34
C ASN A 57 -16.67 4.18 -0.93
N ALA A 58 -16.53 3.71 -2.16
CA ALA A 58 -17.56 2.90 -2.83
C ALA A 58 -17.77 1.52 -2.15
N LYS A 59 -16.71 0.89 -1.63
CA LYS A 59 -16.81 -0.40 -0.94
C LYS A 59 -17.08 -0.29 0.56
N GLY A 60 -16.55 0.73 1.21
CA GLY A 60 -16.70 0.97 2.64
C GLY A 60 -18.05 1.58 3.02
N GLY A 61 -18.71 2.27 2.09
CA GLY A 61 -19.98 2.96 2.33
C GLY A 61 -19.79 4.42 2.78
N ALA A 62 -20.90 5.14 2.90
CA ALA A 62 -20.90 6.54 3.35
C ALA A 62 -20.47 6.66 4.82
N ASN A 63 -19.83 7.78 5.18
CA ASN A 63 -19.35 8.08 6.54
C ASN A 63 -18.45 6.97 7.12
N LEU A 64 -17.52 6.49 6.31
CA LEU A 64 -16.64 5.37 6.64
C LEU A 64 -15.79 5.65 7.89
N ALA A 65 -16.13 4.98 9.00
CA ALA A 65 -15.35 4.98 10.23
C ALA A 65 -14.35 3.81 10.21
N ILE A 66 -13.06 4.10 10.35
CA ILE A 66 -11.97 3.13 10.22
C ILE A 66 -11.02 3.15 11.41
N ILE A 67 -10.36 2.01 11.62
CA ILE A 67 -9.26 1.85 12.58
C ILE A 67 -7.91 1.98 11.88
N GLU A 68 -7.82 1.45 10.66
CA GLU A 68 -6.59 1.44 9.88
C GLU A 68 -6.95 1.56 8.41
N VAL A 69 -6.15 2.33 7.67
CA VAL A 69 -6.01 2.20 6.22
C VAL A 69 -4.53 2.14 5.86
N ARG A 70 -4.20 1.24 4.95
CA ARG A 70 -2.84 0.99 4.46
C ARG A 70 -2.82 0.95 2.94
N PHE A 71 -1.92 1.71 2.35
CA PHE A 71 -1.55 1.61 0.94
C PHE A 71 -0.16 1.00 0.85
N PHE A 72 0.03 0.02 -0.03
CA PHE A 72 1.27 -0.73 -0.18
C PHE A 72 1.45 -1.19 -1.62
N LYS A 73 2.65 -1.61 -2.00
CA LYS A 73 2.91 -2.04 -3.38
C LYS A 73 1.91 -3.12 -3.84
N GLY A 74 1.14 -2.80 -4.90
CA GLY A 74 0.14 -3.71 -5.49
C GLY A 74 -1.28 -3.62 -4.91
N GLY A 75 -1.51 -2.80 -3.87
CA GLY A 75 -2.83 -2.77 -3.24
C GLY A 75 -3.04 -1.82 -2.07
N TYR A 76 -4.21 -1.94 -1.46
CA TYR A 76 -4.56 -1.25 -0.23
C TYR A 76 -5.50 -2.11 0.62
N SER A 77 -5.50 -1.87 1.92
CA SER A 77 -6.42 -2.50 2.85
C SER A 77 -6.95 -1.49 3.85
N PHE A 78 -8.14 -1.73 4.35
CA PHE A 78 -8.71 -0.93 5.42
C PHE A 78 -9.54 -1.78 6.36
N ILE A 79 -9.55 -1.41 7.63
CA ILE A 79 -10.35 -2.02 8.68
C ILE A 79 -11.38 -0.99 9.11
N ARG A 80 -12.65 -1.33 8.94
CA ARG A 80 -13.77 -0.43 9.27
C ARG A 80 -14.67 -1.01 10.34
N GLN A 81 -15.42 -0.13 11.00
CA GLN A 81 -16.57 -0.56 11.79
C GLN A 81 -17.58 -1.29 10.89
N SER A 82 -18.07 -2.44 11.34
CA SER A 82 -19.15 -3.15 10.64
C SER A 82 -20.42 -2.30 10.69
N VAL A 83 -21.07 -2.15 9.53
CA VAL A 83 -22.35 -1.42 9.44
C VAL A 83 -23.47 -2.19 10.16
N ASN A 84 -23.39 -3.52 10.18
CA ASN A 84 -24.45 -4.38 10.71
C ASN A 84 -24.22 -4.77 12.17
N THR A 85 -22.98 -4.64 12.66
CA THR A 85 -22.63 -5.01 14.04
C THR A 85 -21.64 -4.01 14.61
N PRO A 86 -22.09 -2.90 15.22
CA PRO A 86 -21.23 -1.79 15.63
C PRO A 86 -20.10 -2.14 16.60
N ALA A 87 -20.20 -3.24 17.35
CA ALA A 87 -19.14 -3.74 18.24
C ALA A 87 -18.04 -4.55 17.51
N LYS A 88 -18.15 -4.71 16.19
CA LYS A 88 -17.22 -5.48 15.36
C LYS A 88 -16.61 -4.63 14.26
N VAL A 89 -15.51 -5.13 13.74
CA VAL A 89 -14.82 -4.55 12.59
C VAL A 89 -14.59 -5.56 11.48
N GLU A 90 -14.47 -5.04 10.27
CA GLU A 90 -14.32 -5.81 9.04
C GLU A 90 -13.09 -5.30 8.28
N MET A 91 -12.24 -6.22 7.86
CA MET A 91 -11.13 -5.94 6.98
C MET A 91 -11.53 -6.14 5.52
N PHE A 92 -11.12 -5.20 4.69
CA PHE A 92 -11.16 -5.27 3.25
C PHE A 92 -9.74 -5.15 2.71
N LYS A 93 -9.45 -5.88 1.64
CA LYS A 93 -8.15 -5.82 0.97
C LYS A 93 -8.36 -5.82 -0.53
N PHE A 94 -7.77 -4.86 -1.23
CA PHE A 94 -7.61 -4.88 -2.66
C PHE A 94 -6.15 -5.16 -2.97
N ASN A 95 -5.86 -6.21 -3.74
CA ASN A 95 -4.50 -6.55 -4.13
C ASN A 95 -4.49 -7.18 -5.51
N ASN A 96 -3.56 -6.76 -6.37
CA ASN A 96 -3.37 -7.30 -7.73
C ASN A 96 -4.67 -7.37 -8.55
N GLY A 97 -5.56 -6.37 -8.41
CA GLY A 97 -6.81 -6.30 -9.16
C GLY A 97 -8.02 -6.98 -8.51
N TYR A 98 -7.84 -7.67 -7.38
CA TYR A 98 -8.91 -8.44 -6.73
C TYR A 98 -9.25 -7.92 -5.34
N TRP A 99 -10.54 -7.94 -5.03
CA TRP A 99 -11.07 -7.67 -3.70
C TRP A 99 -11.13 -8.93 -2.85
N GLY A 100 -10.71 -8.81 -1.60
CA GLY A 100 -11.01 -9.73 -0.51
C GLY A 100 -11.72 -9.01 0.63
N GLY A 101 -12.47 -9.77 1.43
CA GLY A 101 -13.33 -9.27 2.50
C GLY A 101 -14.78 -8.99 2.05
N PRO A 102 -15.68 -8.55 2.96
CA PRO A 102 -15.42 -8.27 4.37
C PRO A 102 -15.01 -9.52 5.14
N SER A 103 -13.91 -9.44 5.87
CA SER A 103 -13.48 -10.49 6.81
C SER A 103 -13.57 -9.96 8.23
N PRO A 104 -14.24 -10.66 9.16
CA PRO A 104 -14.32 -10.21 10.55
C PRO A 104 -12.93 -10.15 11.16
N VAL A 105 -12.64 -9.06 11.87
CA VAL A 105 -11.40 -8.91 12.66
C VAL A 105 -11.75 -8.93 14.14
N ASN A 106 -11.11 -9.83 14.88
CA ASN A 106 -11.23 -9.88 16.32
C ASN A 106 -10.26 -8.85 16.91
N LEU A 107 -10.79 -7.73 17.39
CA LEU A 107 -10.00 -6.79 18.19
C LEU A 107 -9.91 -7.31 19.61
N THR A 108 -8.70 -7.60 20.05
CA THR A 108 -8.43 -7.84 21.46
C THR A 108 -8.31 -6.48 22.15
N ILE A 109 -9.41 -5.99 22.70
CA ILE A 109 -9.41 -4.80 23.56
C ILE A 109 -9.21 -5.28 25.00
N PHE A 110 -8.04 -5.03 25.57
CA PHE A 110 -7.70 -5.46 26.93
C PHE A 110 -8.65 -4.82 27.96
N GLY A 111 -9.25 -5.63 28.83
CA GLY A 111 -10.08 -5.15 29.95
C GLY A 111 -11.58 -5.00 29.66
N THR A 112 -12.05 -5.14 28.43
CA THR A 112 -13.48 -5.11 28.11
C THR A 112 -14.12 -6.50 28.22
N ILE A 113 -15.22 -6.62 28.98
CA ILE A 113 -15.90 -7.91 29.24
C ILE A 113 -17.32 -7.98 28.66
N THR A 114 -17.92 -6.83 28.31
CA THR A 114 -19.27 -6.71 27.72
C THR A 114 -19.23 -6.13 26.30
N GLU A 115 -20.31 -6.29 25.52
CA GLU A 115 -20.41 -5.74 24.16
C GLU A 115 -20.50 -4.21 24.16
N GLU A 116 -21.17 -3.62 25.15
CA GLU A 116 -21.25 -2.16 25.32
C GLU A 116 -19.86 -1.55 25.56
N GLN A 117 -19.04 -2.18 26.42
CA GLN A 117 -17.67 -1.73 26.67
C GLN A 117 -16.79 -1.85 25.43
N LYS A 118 -16.96 -2.90 24.62
CA LYS A 118 -16.24 -3.03 23.34
C LYS A 118 -16.67 -1.94 22.36
N GLN A 119 -17.95 -1.60 22.33
CA GLN A 119 -18.44 -0.54 21.45
C GLN A 119 -17.89 0.82 21.84
N GLU A 120 -17.85 1.17 23.14
CA GLU A 120 -17.24 2.43 23.60
C GLU A 120 -15.74 2.48 23.31
N ALA A 121 -14.99 1.42 23.62
CA ALA A 121 -13.57 1.36 23.32
C ALA A 121 -13.29 1.43 21.81
N LEU A 122 -14.16 0.85 21.00
CA LEU A 122 -14.05 0.96 19.55
C LEU A 122 -14.27 2.41 19.07
N LYS A 123 -15.14 3.21 19.69
CA LYS A 123 -15.31 4.62 19.30
C LYS A 123 -14.01 5.43 19.44
N GLU A 124 -13.19 5.12 20.44
CA GLU A 124 -11.90 5.78 20.64
C GLU A 124 -10.85 5.36 19.60
N ALA A 125 -10.95 4.14 19.08
CA ALA A 125 -10.07 3.61 18.04
C ALA A 125 -10.51 3.97 16.61
N LEU A 126 -11.69 4.56 16.44
CA LEU A 126 -12.25 4.92 15.13
C LEU A 126 -11.95 6.37 14.77
N PHE A 127 -11.62 6.59 13.50
CA PHE A 127 -11.60 7.92 12.88
C PHE A 127 -12.35 7.91 11.56
N LYS A 128 -12.82 9.07 11.12
CA LYS A 128 -13.49 9.20 9.83
C LYS A 128 -12.45 9.20 8.71
N PHE A 129 -12.65 8.36 7.69
CA PHE A 129 -11.72 8.25 6.56
C PHE A 129 -11.54 9.59 5.82
N ASP A 130 -12.61 10.39 5.71
CA ASP A 130 -12.60 11.71 5.08
C ASP A 130 -11.87 12.80 5.88
N SER A 131 -11.51 12.53 7.15
CA SER A 131 -10.76 13.46 7.98
C SER A 131 -9.27 13.52 7.66
N ILE A 132 -8.78 12.64 6.77
CA ILE A 132 -7.38 12.56 6.38
C ILE A 132 -7.19 13.09 4.96
N ASN A 133 -6.20 13.96 4.80
CA ASN A 133 -5.80 14.47 3.50
C ASN A 133 -4.87 13.49 2.76
N PHE A 134 -5.44 12.45 2.16
CA PHE A 134 -4.67 11.51 1.32
C PHE A 134 -4.17 12.09 0.01
N SER A 135 -4.69 13.25 -0.41
CA SER A 135 -4.33 13.86 -1.70
C SER A 135 -2.88 14.34 -1.78
N ILE A 136 -2.24 14.57 -0.62
CA ILE A 136 -0.84 15.01 -0.52
C ILE A 136 0.18 13.86 -0.62
N ILE A 137 -0.28 12.61 -0.53
CA ILE A 137 0.61 11.44 -0.40
C ILE A 137 1.65 11.34 -1.53
N PRO A 138 1.28 11.52 -2.82
CA PRO A 138 2.25 11.59 -3.90
C PRO A 138 3.42 12.52 -3.62
N GLU A 139 3.12 13.75 -3.19
CA GLU A 139 4.12 14.79 -2.93
C GLU A 139 4.99 14.44 -1.71
N ARG A 140 4.39 13.87 -0.67
CA ARG A 140 5.11 13.45 0.54
C ARG A 140 5.99 12.23 0.33
N ILE A 141 5.61 11.30 -0.54
CA ILE A 141 6.48 10.19 -0.97
C ILE A 141 7.74 10.76 -1.64
N GLN A 142 7.57 11.67 -2.61
CA GLN A 142 8.69 12.31 -3.30
C GLN A 142 9.62 13.05 -2.33
N GLU A 143 9.05 13.79 -1.38
CA GLU A 143 9.81 14.48 -0.37
C GLU A 143 10.57 13.52 0.55
N THR A 144 9.95 12.39 0.93
CA THR A 144 10.58 11.36 1.75
C THR A 144 11.78 10.73 1.03
N ILE A 145 11.63 10.40 -0.26
CA ILE A 145 12.71 9.87 -1.11
C ILE A 145 13.87 10.89 -1.20
N LYS A 146 13.54 12.15 -1.45
CA LYS A 146 14.54 13.23 -1.54
C LYS A 146 15.34 13.37 -0.24
N ARG A 147 14.66 13.44 0.91
CA ARG A 147 15.31 13.56 2.23
C ARG A 147 16.16 12.33 2.57
N ALA A 148 15.65 11.15 2.25
CA ALA A 148 16.35 9.88 2.46
C ALA A 148 17.67 9.82 1.69
N ASN A 149 17.64 10.12 0.40
CA ASN A 149 18.84 10.12 -0.43
C ASN A 149 19.82 11.23 -0.04
N ALA A 150 19.31 12.40 0.38
CA ALA A 150 20.16 13.50 0.86
C ALA A 150 20.90 13.18 2.17
N SER A 151 20.41 12.22 2.96
CA SER A 151 21.11 11.80 4.19
C SER A 151 22.44 11.09 3.93
N GLY A 152 22.60 10.46 2.75
CA GLY A 152 23.72 9.59 2.45
C GLY A 152 23.74 8.24 3.22
N ILE A 153 22.79 8.00 4.12
CA ILE A 153 22.70 6.78 4.95
C ILE A 153 22.01 5.65 4.17
N ILE A 154 21.00 6.00 3.38
CA ILE A 154 20.19 5.03 2.63
C ILE A 154 20.04 5.48 1.18
N SER A 155 19.80 4.51 0.29
CA SER A 155 19.42 4.76 -1.09
C SER A 155 18.04 4.18 -1.33
N VAL A 156 17.09 5.05 -1.64
CA VAL A 156 15.69 4.71 -1.90
C VAL A 156 15.25 5.30 -3.24
N THR A 157 14.34 4.59 -3.89
CA THR A 157 13.69 4.98 -5.15
C THR A 157 12.19 4.74 -5.04
N GLU A 158 11.42 5.20 -6.01
CA GLU A 158 9.98 4.94 -6.09
C GLU A 158 9.64 3.44 -6.19
N ASP A 159 10.57 2.62 -6.69
CA ASP A 159 10.43 1.16 -6.77
C ASP A 159 10.63 0.44 -5.42
N SER A 160 11.15 1.16 -4.42
CA SER A 160 11.36 0.64 -3.06
C SER A 160 10.03 0.25 -2.43
N ASP A 161 10.08 -0.54 -1.35
CA ASP A 161 8.85 -0.90 -0.64
C ASP A 161 8.33 0.34 0.11
N ILE A 162 7.20 0.88 -0.35
CA ILE A 162 6.55 2.06 0.21
C ILE A 162 5.23 1.63 0.85
N VAL A 163 5.08 1.98 2.13
CA VAL A 163 3.85 1.78 2.88
C VAL A 163 3.37 3.11 3.42
N VAL A 164 2.13 3.47 3.09
CA VAL A 164 1.42 4.60 3.69
C VAL A 164 0.39 4.02 4.64
N ARG A 165 0.41 4.43 5.90
CA ARG A 165 -0.47 3.90 6.94
C ARG A 165 -1.07 5.05 7.73
N ALA A 166 -2.39 5.02 7.92
CA ALA A 166 -3.08 5.85 8.90
C ALA A 166 -3.88 4.97 9.86
N GLU A 167 -3.65 5.13 11.16
CA GLU A 167 -4.30 4.35 12.23
C GLU A 167 -4.45 5.17 13.52
N ILE A 168 -5.28 4.69 14.46
CA ILE A 168 -5.15 5.05 15.88
C ILE A 168 -4.34 3.95 16.54
N ALA A 169 -3.14 4.29 17.03
CA ALA A 169 -2.26 3.35 17.70
C ALA A 169 -2.86 2.89 19.05
N HIS A 170 -2.30 1.82 19.62
CA HIS A 170 -2.80 1.23 20.87
C HIS A 170 -2.81 2.18 22.08
N ASN A 171 -2.05 3.28 22.04
CA ASN A 171 -2.02 4.33 23.06
C ASN A 171 -3.05 5.45 22.81
N GLY A 172 -3.90 5.33 21.78
CA GLY A 172 -4.89 6.33 21.39
C GLY A 172 -4.33 7.46 20.52
N GLU A 173 -3.03 7.43 20.18
CA GLU A 173 -2.43 8.44 19.31
C GLU A 173 -2.74 8.16 17.84
N PHE A 174 -3.07 9.20 17.09
CA PHE A 174 -3.23 9.09 15.65
C PHE A 174 -1.85 9.01 14.99
N VAL A 175 -1.65 7.94 14.23
CA VAL A 175 -0.42 7.69 13.48
C VAL A 175 -0.74 7.81 12.00
N TYR A 176 0.03 8.63 11.29
CA TYR A 176 -0.05 8.73 9.85
C TYR A 176 1.36 8.83 9.27
N ASP A 177 1.85 7.72 8.73
CA ASP A 177 3.24 7.60 8.31
C ASP A 177 3.36 7.17 6.86
N ILE A 178 4.45 7.61 6.24
CA ILE A 178 5.00 7.07 5.00
C ILE A 178 6.32 6.38 5.37
N THR A 179 6.38 5.07 5.18
CA THR A 179 7.60 4.28 5.37
C THR A 179 8.13 3.84 4.02
N ILE A 180 9.42 4.10 3.76
CA ILE A 180 10.14 3.64 2.58
C ILE A 180 11.29 2.74 3.02
N THR A 181 11.26 1.48 2.62
CA THR A 181 12.30 0.50 2.95
C THR A 181 13.29 0.37 1.81
N ALA A 182 14.56 0.72 2.09
CA ALA A 182 15.67 0.57 1.18
C ALA A 182 16.08 -0.89 0.98
N LYS A 183 16.90 -1.17 -0.05
CA LYS A 183 17.40 -2.53 -0.34
C LYS A 183 18.18 -3.15 0.80
N ASN A 184 18.92 -2.34 1.55
CA ASN A 184 19.69 -2.78 2.72
C ASN A 184 18.81 -2.91 3.98
N THR A 185 17.48 -2.86 3.87
CA THR A 185 16.48 -2.92 4.94
C THR A 185 16.41 -1.71 5.88
N ALA A 186 17.26 -0.70 5.67
CA ALA A 186 17.10 0.60 6.32
C ALA A 186 15.78 1.26 5.89
N ARG A 187 15.21 2.10 6.74
CA ARG A 187 13.91 2.73 6.49
C ARG A 187 13.98 4.23 6.65
N ALA A 188 13.37 4.97 5.74
CA ALA A 188 12.97 6.35 6.00
C ALA A 188 11.50 6.37 6.41
N VAL A 189 11.19 7.06 7.50
CA VAL A 189 9.82 7.22 8.00
C VAL A 189 9.52 8.70 8.07
N MET A 190 8.48 9.13 7.36
CA MET A 190 7.91 10.47 7.48
C MET A 190 6.58 10.36 8.20
N THR A 191 6.45 11.08 9.32
CA THR A 191 5.20 11.18 10.09
C THR A 191 4.47 12.46 9.71
N LEU A 192 3.17 12.34 9.52
CA LEU A 192 2.27 13.39 9.07
C LEU A 192 1.17 13.64 10.10
N ASN A 193 0.68 14.88 10.13
CA ASN A 193 -0.61 15.20 10.76
C ASN A 193 -1.76 14.83 9.81
N LYS A 194 -3.00 14.78 10.32
CA LYS A 194 -4.20 14.46 9.51
C LYS A 194 -4.38 15.32 8.27
N ASP A 195 -3.97 16.59 8.34
CA ASP A 195 -4.01 17.54 7.23
C ASP A 195 -2.93 17.32 6.17
N GLY A 196 -1.98 16.40 6.42
CA GLY A 196 -0.87 16.08 5.53
C GLY A 196 0.38 16.95 5.73
N SER A 197 0.40 17.80 6.76
CA SER A 197 1.61 18.53 7.17
C SER A 197 2.60 17.58 7.84
N ILE A 198 3.90 17.86 7.73
CA ILE A 198 4.96 17.00 8.26
C ILE A 198 5.07 17.23 9.77
N ALA A 199 4.86 16.17 10.54
CA ALA A 199 5.04 16.16 11.99
C ALA A 199 6.44 15.66 12.39
N GLY A 200 7.04 14.78 11.59
CA GLY A 200 8.34 14.19 11.90
C GLY A 200 9.01 13.51 10.71
N TYR A 201 10.31 13.25 10.86
CA TYR A 201 11.10 12.50 9.89
C TYR A 201 12.24 11.79 10.61
N GLU A 202 12.41 10.49 10.35
CA GLU A 202 13.49 9.69 10.92
C GLU A 202 14.06 8.69 9.90
N ILE A 203 15.33 8.32 10.09
CA ILE A 203 15.98 7.23 9.37
C ILE A 203 16.31 6.14 10.38
N LYS A 204 15.83 4.92 10.10
CA LYS A 204 16.12 3.72 10.87
C LYS A 204 17.15 2.91 10.11
N GLU A 205 18.31 2.71 10.73
CA GLU A 205 19.36 1.85 10.19
C GLU A 205 18.86 0.40 10.04
N PRO A 206 19.50 -0.41 9.18
CA PRO A 206 19.21 -1.84 9.10
C PRO A 206 19.32 -2.47 10.48
N PHE A 207 18.39 -3.36 10.83
CA PHE A 207 18.58 -4.19 12.01
C PHE A 207 19.76 -5.12 11.73
N ASP A 208 20.90 -4.89 12.40
CA ASP A 208 22.03 -5.81 12.42
C ASP A 208 21.85 -6.74 13.64
N PRO A 209 21.35 -7.98 13.46
CA PRO A 209 21.17 -8.91 14.57
C PRO A 209 22.48 -9.34 15.24
N LYS A 210 23.64 -8.87 14.77
CA LYS A 210 24.97 -9.23 15.28
C LYS A 210 25.67 -8.12 16.09
N LYS A 211 24.99 -7.03 16.41
CA LYS A 211 25.47 -6.02 17.38
C LYS A 211 24.63 -6.02 18.65
#